data_AF-A0A455X483-F1
#
_entry.id   AF-A0A455X483-F1
#
_cell.length_a   1.000
_cell.length_b   1.000
_cell.length_c   1.000
_cell.angle_alpha   90.00
_cell.angle_beta   90.00
_cell.angle_gamma   90.00
#
_symmetry.space_group_name_H-M   'P 1'
#
loop_
_entity.id
_entity.type
_entity.pdbx_description
1 polymer ?
#
loop_
_entity_poly.entity_id
_entity_poly.type
_entity_poly.pdbx_seq_one_letter_code
_entity_poly.pdbx_strand_id
1 'polypeptide(L)'
;MSRPPRGQDVLAIAPQAIASATTIEPLRQAQAVVLPLQYGMSLEQTAQTIGLSKGWACRLRNQFIEGGAVGNKGKSVRGGRHREHFTLEREAELLKPFLESARMGGILMVSQIKPQLEIALGRKMALSSVYK
;
A
#
# COMPACT_ATOMS: atom_id res chain seq x y z
N MET A 1 -25.79 16.42 15.30
CA MET A 1 -26.66 15.68 14.36
C MET A 1 -25.81 14.79 13.47
N SER A 2 -26.16 13.51 13.35
CA SER A 2 -25.43 12.57 12.50
C SER A 2 -25.72 12.86 11.03
N ARG A 3 -24.69 13.06 10.21
CA ARG A 3 -24.85 13.25 8.76
C ARG A 3 -25.44 11.98 8.16
N PRO A 4 -26.47 12.06 7.29
CA PRO A 4 -27.05 10.86 6.70
C PRO A 4 -25.97 10.07 5.96
N PRO A 5 -26.00 8.73 6.08
CA PRO A 5 -25.05 7.90 5.39
C PRO A 5 -25.16 8.08 3.86
N ARG A 6 -24.05 8.47 3.21
CA ARG A 6 -23.86 8.50 1.73
C ARG A 6 -23.76 7.11 1.09
N GLY A 7 -23.85 7.03 -0.24
CA GLY A 7 -23.66 5.78 -0.99
C GLY A 7 -24.95 5.00 -1.24
N GLN A 8 -26.07 5.71 -1.41
CA GLN A 8 -27.35 5.09 -1.79
C GLN A 8 -27.25 4.41 -3.16
N ASP A 9 -26.42 4.93 -4.07
CA ASP A 9 -26.23 4.41 -5.43
C ASP A 9 -25.70 2.98 -5.46
N VAL A 10 -24.91 2.58 -4.45
CA VAL A 10 -24.31 1.24 -4.36
C VAL A 10 -25.18 0.23 -3.58
N LEU A 11 -26.35 0.65 -3.08
CA LEU A 11 -27.25 -0.24 -2.33
C LEU A 11 -27.81 -1.39 -3.16
N ALA A 12 -27.99 -1.20 -4.46
CA ALA A 12 -28.49 -2.27 -5.34
C ALA A 12 -27.49 -3.44 -5.45
N ILE A 13 -26.19 -3.13 -5.38
CA ILE A 13 -25.10 -4.09 -5.61
C ILE A 13 -24.62 -4.70 -4.28
N ALA A 14 -24.70 -3.96 -3.18
CA ALA A 14 -24.13 -4.38 -1.90
C ALA A 14 -24.70 -5.71 -1.35
N PRO A 15 -26.01 -6.00 -1.39
CA PRO A 15 -26.55 -7.31 -0.99
C PRO A 15 -26.04 -8.47 -1.86
N GLN A 16 -25.89 -8.24 -3.17
CA GLN A 16 -25.32 -9.24 -4.09
C GLN A 16 -23.84 -9.47 -3.80
N ALA A 17 -23.10 -8.43 -3.44
CA ALA A 17 -21.70 -8.53 -3.01
C ALA A 17 -21.55 -9.31 -1.70
N ILE A 18 -22.51 -9.21 -0.77
CA ILE A 18 -22.54 -10.05 0.45
C ILE A 18 -22.72 -11.53 0.07
N ALA A 19 -23.67 -11.84 -0.80
CA ALA A 19 -23.97 -13.22 -1.21
C ALA A 19 -22.83 -13.87 -2.02
N SER A 20 -22.09 -13.08 -2.80
CA SER A 20 -20.99 -13.57 -3.65
C SER A 20 -19.61 -13.49 -3.01
N ALA A 21 -19.48 -12.90 -1.81
CA ALA A 21 -18.20 -12.72 -1.14
C ALA A 21 -17.57 -14.07 -0.73
N THR A 22 -16.36 -14.33 -1.24
CA THR A 22 -15.58 -15.53 -0.88
C THR A 22 -14.59 -15.30 0.26
N THR A 23 -14.29 -14.04 0.57
CA THR A 23 -13.33 -13.66 1.63
C THR A 23 -13.98 -12.72 2.65
N ILE A 24 -13.38 -12.60 3.84
CA ILE A 24 -13.96 -11.81 4.94
C ILE A 24 -13.97 -10.30 4.62
N GLU A 25 -12.92 -9.79 3.96
CA GLU A 25 -12.79 -8.37 3.63
C GLU A 25 -13.94 -7.84 2.73
N PRO A 26 -14.26 -8.43 1.56
CA PRO A 26 -15.41 -7.99 0.76
C PRO A 26 -16.73 -8.09 1.49
N LEU A 27 -16.91 -9.16 2.26
CA LEU A 27 -18.11 -9.37 3.05
C LEU A 27 -18.30 -8.19 4.01
N ARG A 28 -17.25 -7.81 4.74
CA ARG A 28 -17.25 -6.67 5.66
C ARG A 28 -17.41 -5.33 4.94
N GLN A 29 -16.83 -5.15 3.75
CA GLN A 29 -17.02 -3.96 2.94
C GLN A 29 -18.49 -3.75 2.54
N ALA A 30 -19.13 -4.81 2.03
CA ALA A 30 -20.52 -4.75 1.63
C ALA A 30 -21.46 -4.60 2.85
N GLN A 31 -21.19 -5.30 3.96
CA GLN A 31 -21.92 -5.15 5.22
C GLN A 31 -21.82 -3.73 5.79
N ALA A 32 -20.65 -3.09 5.70
CA ALA A 32 -20.45 -1.72 6.16
C ALA A 32 -21.29 -0.68 5.39
N VAL A 33 -21.77 -1.03 4.20
CA VAL A 33 -22.69 -0.22 3.39
C VAL A 33 -24.15 -0.56 3.70
N VAL A 34 -24.49 -1.86 3.71
CA VAL A 34 -25.87 -2.34 3.89
C VAL A 34 -26.39 -2.04 5.29
N LEU A 35 -25.61 -2.28 6.34
CA LEU A 35 -26.08 -2.14 7.73
C LEU A 35 -26.53 -0.70 8.09
N PRO A 36 -25.77 0.36 7.76
CA PRO A 36 -26.25 1.72 8.01
C PRO A 36 -27.38 2.18 7.10
N LEU A 37 -27.34 1.81 5.81
CA LEU A 37 -28.24 2.38 4.80
C LEU A 37 -29.60 1.67 4.75
N GLN A 38 -29.61 0.35 4.89
CA GLN A 38 -30.85 -0.45 4.80
C GLN A 38 -31.47 -0.71 6.18
N TYR A 39 -30.64 -0.88 7.21
CA TYR A 39 -31.09 -1.22 8.56
C TYR A 39 -30.98 -0.05 9.55
N GLY A 40 -30.57 1.14 9.09
CA GLY A 40 -30.50 2.35 9.92
C GLY A 40 -29.49 2.29 11.06
N MET A 41 -28.55 1.33 11.03
CA MET A 41 -27.56 1.19 12.09
C MET A 41 -26.63 2.39 12.15
N SER A 42 -26.25 2.80 13.37
CA SER A 42 -25.17 3.77 13.53
C SER A 42 -23.84 3.16 13.05
N LEU A 43 -22.86 4.02 12.72
CA LEU A 43 -21.53 3.53 12.33
C LEU A 43 -20.83 2.78 13.47
N GLU A 44 -21.14 3.11 14.72
CA GLU A 44 -20.60 2.42 15.91
C GLU A 44 -21.22 1.04 16.05
N GLN A 45 -22.55 0.94 15.94
CA GLN A 45 -23.26 -0.33 15.95
C GLN A 45 -22.79 -1.22 14.80
N THR A 46 -22.70 -0.65 13.60
CA THR A 46 -22.19 -1.35 12.42
C THR A 46 -20.80 -1.91 12.69
N ALA A 47 -19.86 -1.09 13.16
CA ALA A 47 -18.50 -1.52 13.46
C ALA A 47 -18.47 -2.67 14.49
N GLN A 48 -19.29 -2.58 15.54
CA GLN A 48 -19.44 -3.65 16.53
C GLN A 48 -20.00 -4.94 15.92
N THR A 49 -21.00 -4.85 15.05
CA THR A 49 -21.62 -6.01 14.35
C THR A 49 -20.62 -6.74 13.46
N ILE A 50 -19.74 -6.03 12.75
CA ILE A 50 -18.71 -6.65 11.89
C ILE A 50 -17.40 -6.99 12.61
N GLY A 51 -17.27 -6.61 13.89
CA GLY A 51 -16.08 -6.86 14.71
C GLY A 51 -14.87 -6.00 14.34
N LEU A 52 -15.09 -4.72 14.01
CA LEU A 52 -14.06 -3.77 13.59
C LEU A 52 -14.13 -2.47 14.40
N SER A 53 -13.10 -1.64 14.30
CA SER A 53 -13.16 -0.28 14.84
C SER A 53 -14.03 0.63 13.95
N LYS A 54 -14.63 1.66 14.55
CA LYS A 54 -15.45 2.67 13.84
C LYS A 54 -14.73 3.25 12.62
N GLY A 55 -13.45 3.61 12.79
CA GLY A 55 -12.63 4.16 11.70
C GLY A 55 -12.42 3.17 10.55
N TRP A 56 -12.24 1.89 10.87
CA TRP A 56 -12.09 0.83 9.87
C TRP A 56 -13.40 0.57 9.12
N ALA A 57 -14.53 0.50 9.83
CA ALA A 57 -15.85 0.36 9.21
C ALA A 57 -16.15 1.53 8.24
N CYS A 58 -15.84 2.76 8.64
CA CYS A 58 -15.94 3.93 7.75
C CYS A 58 -15.07 3.78 6.50
N ARG A 59 -13.82 3.33 6.67
CA ARG A 59 -12.86 3.14 5.57
C ARG A 59 -13.32 2.06 4.59
N LEU A 60 -13.82 0.93 5.09
CA LEU A 60 -14.34 -0.17 4.26
C LEU A 60 -15.57 0.26 3.46
N ARG A 61 -16.48 0.98 4.12
CA ARG A 61 -17.66 1.53 3.47
C ARG A 61 -17.30 2.49 2.34
N ASN A 62 -16.39 3.43 2.58
CA ASN A 62 -15.95 4.38 1.55
C ASN A 62 -15.25 3.67 0.38
N GLN A 63 -14.41 2.67 0.67
CA GLN A 63 -13.79 1.85 -0.38
C GLN A 63 -14.83 1.16 -1.24
N PHE A 64 -15.87 0.59 -0.65
CA PHE A 64 -16.95 -0.02 -1.42
C PHE A 64 -17.69 1.00 -2.30
N ILE A 65 -18.00 2.19 -1.76
CA ILE A 65 -18.68 3.28 -2.49
C ILE A 65 -17.83 3.78 -3.67
N GLU A 66 -16.52 3.92 -3.48
CA GLU A 66 -15.57 4.38 -4.51
C GLU A 66 -15.29 3.32 -5.60
N GLY A 67 -15.97 2.15 -5.56
CA GLY A 67 -15.70 1.04 -6.47
C GLY A 67 -14.42 0.26 -6.14
N GLY A 68 -13.79 0.55 -5.00
CA GLY A 68 -12.66 -0.16 -4.42
C GLY A 68 -13.09 -1.44 -3.67
N ALA A 69 -13.87 -2.29 -4.30
CA ALA A 69 -14.15 -3.65 -3.84
C ALA A 69 -13.25 -4.58 -4.67
N VAL A 70 -12.43 -5.51 -4.19
CA VAL A 70 -12.48 -6.43 -3.06
C VAL A 70 -11.08 -7.02 -2.98
N GLY A 71 -10.44 -7.01 -1.80
CA GLY A 71 -9.17 -7.73 -1.63
C GLY A 71 -7.98 -7.10 -2.35
N ASN A 72 -7.63 -5.87 -1.95
CA ASN A 72 -6.27 -5.36 -1.99
C ASN A 72 -5.43 -5.68 -3.26
N LYS A 73 -6.00 -5.60 -4.47
CA LYS A 73 -5.30 -5.95 -5.73
C LYS A 73 -4.19 -4.96 -6.14
N GLY A 74 -3.68 -4.16 -5.21
CA GLY A 74 -2.61 -3.20 -5.53
C GLY A 74 -2.44 -2.04 -4.56
N LYS A 75 -2.89 -2.11 -3.30
CA LYS A 75 -2.37 -1.09 -2.35
C LYS A 75 -0.88 -1.35 -2.21
N SER A 76 -0.08 -0.32 -2.50
CA SER A 76 1.36 -0.36 -2.33
C SER A 76 1.67 -0.97 -0.97
N VAL A 77 2.37 -2.10 -0.95
CA VAL A 77 2.92 -2.65 0.28
C VAL A 77 3.71 -1.51 0.94
N ARG A 78 3.50 -1.27 2.23
CA ARG A 78 4.23 -0.20 2.91
C ARG A 78 5.72 -0.51 2.83
N GLY A 79 6.50 0.41 2.25
CA GLY A 79 7.91 0.19 1.95
C GLY A 79 8.14 -0.05 0.45
N GLY A 80 9.39 -0.27 0.08
CA GLY A 80 9.77 -0.45 -1.33
C GLY A 80 10.70 0.64 -1.85
N ARG A 81 11.20 0.44 -3.07
CA ARG A 81 12.25 1.23 -3.70
C ARG A 81 11.72 2.45 -4.48
N HIS A 82 10.78 3.19 -3.90
CA HIS A 82 10.12 4.32 -4.59
C HIS A 82 11.03 5.53 -4.85
N ARG A 83 12.22 5.56 -4.23
CA ARG A 83 13.23 6.62 -4.38
C ARG A 83 14.57 6.05 -4.82
N GLU A 84 14.56 4.94 -5.56
CA GLU A 84 15.79 4.38 -6.11
C GLU A 84 16.46 5.37 -7.07
N HIS A 85 17.79 5.32 -7.09
CA HIS A 85 18.62 6.15 -7.96
C HIS A 85 18.90 5.47 -9.30
N PHE A 86 18.88 4.13 -9.32
CA PHE A 86 19.14 3.30 -10.48
C PHE A 86 18.17 2.11 -10.46
N THR A 87 17.93 1.53 -11.64
CA THR A 87 17.32 0.20 -11.73
C THR A 87 18.25 -0.85 -11.12
N LEU A 88 17.71 -1.98 -10.68
CA LEU A 88 18.50 -3.08 -10.10
C LEU A 88 19.65 -3.53 -11.01
N GLU A 89 19.38 -3.66 -12.31
CA GLU A 89 20.37 -4.06 -13.31
C GLU A 89 21.50 -3.03 -13.41
N ARG A 90 21.15 -1.75 -13.47
CA ARG A 90 22.12 -0.67 -13.63
C ARG A 90 22.98 -0.48 -12.38
N GLU A 91 22.39 -0.63 -11.21
CA GLU A 91 23.12 -0.60 -9.95
C GLU A 91 24.13 -1.76 -9.85
N ALA A 92 23.71 -2.97 -10.21
CA ALA A 92 24.59 -4.13 -10.24
C ALA A 92 25.78 -3.91 -11.20
N GLU A 93 25.54 -3.35 -12.39
CA GLU A 93 26.61 -3.00 -13.32
C GLU A 93 27.63 -2.01 -12.74
N LEU A 94 27.16 -0.97 -12.05
CA LEU A 94 28.04 0.04 -11.45
C LEU A 94 28.86 -0.51 -10.28
N LEU A 95 28.32 -1.48 -9.54
CA LEU A 95 28.98 -2.07 -8.38
C LEU A 95 29.90 -3.26 -8.71
N LYS A 96 29.67 -3.95 -9.85
CA LYS A 96 30.48 -5.09 -10.33
C LYS A 96 32.00 -4.93 -10.14
N PRO A 97 32.66 -3.84 -10.59
CA PRO A 97 34.12 -3.73 -10.47
C PRO A 97 34.61 -3.72 -9.01
N PHE A 98 33.84 -3.12 -8.10
CA PHE A 98 34.16 -3.08 -6.69
C PHE A 98 33.93 -4.42 -6.00
N LEU A 99 32.87 -5.12 -6.39
CA LEU A 99 32.53 -6.44 -5.86
C LEU A 99 33.56 -7.50 -6.28
N GLU A 100 34.05 -7.46 -7.52
CA GLU A 100 35.11 -8.38 -7.98
C GLU A 100 36.44 -8.11 -7.25
N SER A 101 36.81 -6.85 -7.07
CA SER A 101 37.98 -6.48 -6.26
C SER A 101 37.84 -6.97 -4.82
N ALA A 102 36.65 -6.86 -4.22
CA ALA A 102 36.39 -7.34 -2.86
C ALA A 102 36.43 -8.87 -2.77
N ARG A 103 35.93 -9.58 -3.79
CA ARG A 103 35.97 -11.04 -3.88
C ARG A 103 37.39 -11.59 -3.90
N MET A 104 38.34 -10.85 -4.47
CA MET A 104 39.77 -11.20 -4.51
C MET A 104 40.53 -10.83 -3.22
N GLY A 105 39.82 -10.49 -2.13
CA GLY A 105 40.41 -10.10 -0.85
C GLY A 105 40.67 -8.60 -0.70
N GLY A 106 40.20 -7.77 -1.65
CA GLY A 106 40.24 -6.32 -1.53
C GLY A 106 39.23 -5.78 -0.51
N ILE A 107 39.52 -4.61 0.06
CA ILE A 107 38.59 -3.92 0.96
C ILE A 107 37.64 -3.05 0.12
N LEU A 108 36.34 -3.21 0.33
CA LEU A 108 35.32 -2.39 -0.34
C LEU A 108 35.22 -1.01 0.34
N MET A 109 35.80 0.00 -0.30
CA MET A 109 35.84 1.36 0.23
C MET A 109 34.73 2.25 -0.36
N VAL A 110 33.77 2.64 0.48
CA VAL A 110 32.66 3.53 0.10
C VAL A 110 33.12 4.89 -0.43
N SER A 111 34.26 5.38 0.06
CA SER A 111 34.90 6.61 -0.42
C SER A 111 35.28 6.55 -1.91
N GLN A 112 35.54 5.35 -2.45
CA GLN A 112 35.86 5.13 -3.87
C GLN A 112 34.61 4.90 -4.72
N ILE A 113 33.55 4.36 -4.12
CA ILE A 113 32.28 4.06 -4.80
C ILE A 113 31.46 5.34 -5.01
N LYS A 114 31.39 6.20 -3.98
CA LYS A 114 30.56 7.42 -4.02
C LYS A 114 30.83 8.31 -5.23
N PRO A 115 32.08 8.66 -5.59
CA PRO A 115 32.34 9.50 -6.76
C PRO A 115 31.84 8.87 -8.07
N GLN A 116 31.96 7.56 -8.23
CA GLN A 116 31.49 6.87 -9.43
C GLN A 116 29.97 6.86 -9.53
N LEU A 117 29.27 6.66 -8.41
CA LEU A 117 27.81 6.77 -8.35
C LEU A 117 27.35 8.21 -8.63
N GLU A 118 28.03 9.23 -8.08
CA GLU A 118 27.68 10.65 -8.31
C GLU A 118 27.89 11.06 -9.78
N ILE A 119 28.94 10.54 -10.44
CA ILE A 119 29.17 10.75 -11.88
C ILE A 119 28.05 10.10 -12.70
N ALA A 120 27.72 8.84 -12.40
CA ALA A 120 26.64 8.12 -13.10
C ALA A 120 25.25 8.74 -12.87
N LEU A 121 25.04 9.35 -11.69
CA LEU A 121 23.79 10.03 -11.31
C LEU A 121 23.72 11.48 -11.83
N GLY A 122 24.85 12.09 -12.19
CA GLY A 122 24.96 13.50 -12.59
C GLY A 122 24.73 14.50 -11.45
N ARG A 123 24.72 14.06 -10.19
CA ARG A 123 24.50 14.92 -9.02
C ARG A 123 25.16 14.34 -7.76
N LYS A 124 25.38 15.21 -6.78
CA LYS A 124 25.90 14.82 -5.46
C LYS A 124 24.86 14.01 -4.68
N MET A 125 25.33 13.06 -3.87
CA MET A 125 24.51 12.24 -2.99
C MET A 125 25.09 12.16 -1.58
N ALA A 126 24.23 11.95 -0.59
CA ALA A 126 24.65 11.79 0.79
C ALA A 126 25.37 10.43 0.98
N LEU A 127 26.35 10.38 1.88
CA LEU A 127 27.03 9.12 2.24
C LEU A 127 26.02 8.08 2.75
N SER A 128 25.02 8.51 3.54
CA SER A 128 23.96 7.65 4.03
C SER A 128 23.08 7.04 2.94
N SER A 129 23.05 7.61 1.73
CA SER A 129 22.37 7.02 0.58
C SER A 129 23.20 5.93 -0.09
N VAL A 130 24.53 5.98 0.03
CA VAL A 130 25.43 4.97 -0.55
C VAL A 130 25.47 3.69 0.31
N TYR A 131 25.22 3.81 1.62
CA TYR A 131 25.15 2.66 2.54
C TYR A 131 23.83 1.90 2.54
N LYS A 132 22.78 2.41 1.86
CA LYS A 132 21.44 1.81 1.83
C LYS A 132 21.26 0.89 0.64
#